data_AF-A0A317ZAL5-F1
#
_entry.id   AF-A0A317ZAL5-F1
#
_cell.length_a   1.000
_cell.length_b   1.000
_cell.length_c   1.000
_cell.angle_alpha   90.00
_cell.angle_beta   90.00
_cell.angle_gamma   90.00
#
_symmetry.space_group_name_H-M   'P 1'
#
loop_
_entity.id
_entity.type
_entity.pdbx_description
1 polymer ?
#
loop_
_entity_poly.entity_id
_entity_poly.type
_entity_poly.pdbx_seq_one_letter_code
_entity_poly.pdbx_strand_id
1 'polypeptide(L)'
;GEHEEHGEHEEHGEEGHKHSEAHDEHEHHHHHGGYDPHVWLDPQLDKKFVSAIRDDLSKRDPKHKAEYDKNADKVLKDLDSIDKELKD
;
A
#
# COMPACT_ATOMS: atom_id res chain seq x y z
N GLY A 1 0.05 50.93 20.42
CA GLY A 1 1.20 50.59 19.57
C GLY A 1 0.74 49.47 18.69
N GLU A 2 0.04 49.71 17.59
CA GLU A 2 0.25 50.75 16.58
C GLU A 2 1.71 50.79 16.13
N HIS A 3 1.95 50.12 15.01
CA HIS A 3 3.02 50.41 14.06
C HIS A 3 2.47 50.03 12.68
N GLU A 4 1.74 50.98 12.08
CA GLU A 4 1.86 51.29 10.64
C GLU A 4 3.28 51.89 10.45
N GLU A 5 3.94 52.03 9.31
CA GLU A 5 3.71 51.91 7.87
C GLU A 5 5.14 51.92 7.26
N HIS A 6 5.30 51.50 6.00
CA HIS A 6 6.28 51.93 4.99
C HIS A 6 6.49 50.73 4.05
N GLY A 7 6.28 50.80 2.75
CA GLY A 7 5.92 51.89 1.86
C GLY A 7 5.71 51.30 0.47
N GLU A 8 5.05 52.08 -0.36
CA GLU A 8 4.62 51.83 -1.73
C GLU A 8 5.74 51.29 -2.64
N HIS A 9 5.42 50.29 -3.49
CA HIS A 9 6.13 50.11 -4.75
C HIS A 9 5.18 49.58 -5.84
N GLU A 10 4.78 50.53 -6.66
CA GLU A 10 4.43 50.52 -8.08
C GLU A 10 4.01 49.21 -8.78
N GLU A 11 2.80 49.34 -9.33
CA GLU A 11 2.22 48.78 -10.55
C GLU A 11 3.19 48.07 -11.51
N HIS A 12 2.98 46.77 -11.70
CA HIS A 12 3.50 46.03 -12.86
C HIS A 12 2.39 45.19 -13.50
N GLY A 13 1.90 45.73 -14.61
CA GLY A 13 1.41 45.09 -15.83
C GLY A 13 0.95 43.64 -15.79
N GLU A 14 -0.31 43.45 -16.20
CA GLU A 14 -0.84 42.19 -16.66
C GLU A 14 -0.06 41.67 -17.88
N GLU A 15 0.85 40.72 -17.64
CA GLU A 15 1.50 39.93 -18.68
C GLU A 15 0.92 38.51 -18.58
N GLY A 16 -0.02 38.20 -19.47
CA GLY A 16 -0.71 36.92 -19.52
C GLY A 16 0.27 35.74 -19.56
N HIS A 17 0.31 34.98 -18.46
CA HIS A 17 0.97 33.70 -18.41
C HIS A 17 0.26 32.73 -19.36
N LYS A 18 0.71 32.71 -20.62
CA LYS A 18 0.57 31.54 -21.48
C LYS A 18 1.31 30.40 -20.80
N HIS A 19 0.58 29.59 -20.04
CA HIS A 19 1.00 28.26 -19.66
C HIS A 19 1.17 27.48 -20.97
N SER A 20 2.40 27.47 -21.48
CA SER A 20 2.81 26.50 -22.48
C SER A 20 2.67 25.14 -21.80
N GLU A 21 1.66 24.40 -22.24
CA GLU A 21 1.52 22.94 -22.09
C GLU A 21 2.82 22.26 -22.54
N ALA A 22 3.75 22.17 -21.62
CA ALA A 22 4.81 21.17 -21.61
C ALA A 22 4.70 20.50 -20.25
N HIS A 23 3.58 19.81 -20.03
CA HIS A 23 3.53 18.70 -19.10
C HIS A 23 4.49 17.66 -19.65
N ASP A 24 5.76 17.78 -19.25
CA ASP A 24 6.72 16.68 -19.27
C ASP A 24 6.03 15.57 -18.47
N GLU A 25 5.54 14.57 -19.19
CA GLU A 25 4.89 13.40 -18.64
C GLU A 25 5.94 12.68 -17.79
N HIS A 26 6.01 13.05 -16.51
CA HIS A 26 6.68 12.26 -15.50
C HIS A 26 5.92 10.94 -15.36
N GLU A 27 6.22 10.02 -16.27
CA GLU A 27 5.93 8.62 -16.10
C GLU A 27 6.65 8.17 -14.83
N HIS A 28 5.93 8.17 -13.71
CA HIS A 28 6.33 7.51 -12.48
C HIS A 28 6.29 5.99 -12.72
N HIS A 29 7.24 5.50 -13.49
CA HIS A 29 7.51 4.09 -13.71
C HIS A 29 7.95 3.50 -12.37
N HIS A 30 6.99 3.03 -11.58
CA HIS A 30 7.21 2.23 -10.38
C HIS A 30 7.81 0.87 -10.81
N HIS A 31 9.09 0.87 -11.17
CA HIS A 31 9.86 -0.35 -11.38
C HIS A 31 10.04 -1.06 -10.04
N HIS A 32 9.03 -1.83 -9.65
CA HIS A 32 9.25 -2.98 -8.79
C HIS A 32 10.23 -3.90 -9.55
N GLY A 33 11.28 -4.41 -8.90
CA GLY A 33 12.37 -5.14 -9.55
C GLY A 33 11.93 -6.42 -10.28
N GLY A 34 12.87 -7.34 -10.58
CA GLY A 34 12.57 -8.56 -11.36
C GLY A 34 11.61 -9.58 -10.73
N TYR A 35 11.04 -9.30 -9.55
CA TYR A 35 10.07 -10.13 -8.86
C TYR A 35 8.76 -9.36 -8.69
N ASP A 36 7.63 -10.03 -8.86
CA ASP A 36 6.32 -9.46 -8.59
C ASP A 36 6.14 -9.29 -7.07
N PRO A 37 5.95 -8.06 -6.56
CA PRO A 37 5.75 -7.85 -5.14
C PRO A 37 4.36 -8.29 -4.68
N HIS A 38 3.36 -8.37 -5.57
CA HIS A 38 1.93 -8.57 -5.22
C HIS A 38 1.57 -10.02 -4.94
N VAL A 39 2.49 -10.79 -4.37
CA VAL A 39 2.31 -12.21 -4.04
C VAL A 39 1.16 -12.48 -3.08
N TRP A 40 0.70 -11.46 -2.35
CA TRP A 40 -0.47 -11.52 -1.46
C TRP A 40 -1.81 -11.55 -2.21
N LEU A 41 -1.81 -11.48 -3.54
CA LEU A 41 -3.01 -11.63 -4.36
C LEU A 41 -3.23 -13.08 -4.84
N ASP A 42 -2.29 -13.99 -4.56
CA ASP A 42 -2.41 -15.41 -4.86
C ASP A 42 -2.84 -16.18 -3.60
N PRO A 43 -4.09 -16.70 -3.53
CA PRO A 43 -4.56 -17.45 -2.37
C PRO A 43 -3.70 -18.67 -2.02
N GLN A 44 -3.04 -19.30 -3.01
CA GLN A 44 -2.12 -20.42 -2.75
C GLN A 44 -0.85 -19.97 -2.04
N LEU A 45 -0.34 -18.78 -2.35
CA LEU A 45 0.79 -18.19 -1.64
C LEU A 45 0.38 -17.74 -0.24
N ASP A 46 -0.80 -17.13 -0.09
CA ASP A 46 -1.33 -16.72 1.21
C ASP A 46 -1.46 -17.87 2.19
N LYS A 47 -1.87 -19.07 1.76
CA LYS A 47 -1.91 -20.27 2.61
C LYS A 47 -0.54 -20.61 3.21
N LYS A 48 0.54 -20.40 2.44
CA LYS A 48 1.91 -20.60 2.93
C LYS A 48 2.28 -19.53 3.96
N PHE A 49 1.89 -18.28 3.73
CA PHE A 49 2.12 -17.19 4.67
C PHE A 49 1.38 -17.43 5.99
N VAL A 50 0.09 -17.77 5.95
CA VAL A 50 -0.71 -18.09 7.14
C VAL A 50 -0.08 -19.22 7.96
N SER A 51 0.36 -20.29 7.30
CA SER A 51 1.02 -21.42 7.98
C SER A 51 2.33 -20.99 8.65
N ALA A 52 3.17 -20.22 7.96
CA ALA A 52 4.42 -19.72 8.50
C ALA A 52 4.22 -18.75 9.67
N ILE A 53 3.25 -17.84 9.56
CA ILE A 53 2.89 -16.89 10.62
C ILE A 53 2.37 -17.63 11.85
N ARG A 54 1.43 -18.57 11.68
CA ARG A 54 0.93 -19.42 12.79
C ARG A 54 2.08 -20.11 13.51
N ASP A 55 3.00 -20.71 12.76
CA ASP A 55 4.10 -21.47 13.34
C ASP A 55 5.08 -20.56 14.10
N ASP A 56 5.38 -19.37 13.58
CA ASP A 56 6.27 -18.42 14.26
C ASP A 56 5.61 -17.81 15.51
N LEU A 57 4.33 -17.44 15.43
CA LEU A 57 3.55 -16.97 16.58
C LEU A 57 3.45 -18.05 17.66
N SER A 58 3.19 -19.30 17.27
CA SER A 58 3.12 -20.43 18.21
C SER A 58 4.45 -20.72 18.92
N LYS A 59 5.58 -20.47 18.24
CA LYS A 59 6.92 -20.60 18.84
C LYS A 59 7.22 -19.46 19.81
N ARG A 60 6.87 -18.23 19.44
CA ARG A 60 7.14 -17.02 20.24
C ARG A 60 6.20 -16.87 21.42
N ASP A 61 4.96 -17.32 21.28
CA ASP A 61 3.93 -17.27 22.30
C ASP A 61 3.17 -18.60 22.42
N PRO A 62 3.78 -19.60 23.10
CA PRO A 62 3.18 -20.92 23.24
C PRO A 62 1.87 -20.92 24.02
N LYS A 63 1.62 -19.91 24.87
CA LYS A 63 0.39 -19.82 25.68
C LYS A 63 -0.85 -19.66 24.81
N HIS A 64 -0.73 -18.97 23.68
CA HIS A 64 -1.84 -18.72 22.76
C HIS A 64 -1.80 -19.62 21.51
N LYS A 65 -0.95 -20.64 21.49
CA LYS A 65 -0.80 -21.56 20.34
C LYS A 65 -2.14 -22.10 19.82
N ALA A 66 -3.01 -22.55 20.73
CA ALA A 66 -4.31 -23.13 20.35
C ALA A 66 -5.22 -22.11 19.62
N GLU A 67 -5.12 -20.82 19.98
CA GLU A 67 -5.86 -19.77 19.31
C GLU A 67 -5.30 -19.49 17.92
N TYR A 68 -3.97 -19.46 17.77
CA TYR A 68 -3.33 -19.32 16.45
C TYR A 68 -3.67 -20.50 15.53
N ASP A 69 -3.65 -21.74 16.04
CA ASP A 69 -4.03 -22.92 15.28
C ASP A 69 -5.48 -22.81 14.79
N LYS A 70 -6.42 -22.50 15.70
CA LYS A 70 -7.85 -22.34 15.36
C LYS A 70 -8.08 -21.24 14.33
N ASN A 71 -7.40 -20.10 14.47
CA ASN A 71 -7.57 -18.97 13.56
C ASN A 71 -6.96 -19.28 12.18
N ALA A 72 -5.79 -19.91 12.14
CA ALA A 72 -5.16 -20.34 10.90
C ALA A 72 -6.05 -21.35 10.15
N ASP A 73 -6.62 -22.34 10.84
CA ASP A 73 -7.52 -23.33 10.23
C ASP A 73 -8.76 -22.67 9.61
N LYS A 74 -9.27 -21.61 10.21
CA LYS A 74 -10.38 -20.84 9.64
C LYS A 74 -9.94 -20.13 8.35
N VAL A 75 -8.84 -19.38 8.41
CA VAL A 75 -8.34 -18.62 7.26
C VAL A 75 -7.95 -19.55 6.10
N LEU A 76 -7.34 -20.70 6.38
CA LEU A 76 -6.98 -21.68 5.35
C LEU A 76 -8.20 -22.20 4.58
N LYS A 77 -9.34 -22.41 5.27
CA LYS A 77 -10.60 -22.81 4.63
C LYS A 77 -11.20 -21.68 3.80
N ASP A 78 -11.14 -20.45 4.31
CA ASP A 78 -11.62 -19.27 3.59
C ASP A 78 -10.82 -19.08 2.28
N LEU A 79 -9.48 -19.23 2.35
CA LEU A 79 -8.60 -19.17 1.18
C LEU A 79 -8.84 -20.31 0.18
N ASP A 80 -9.16 -21.52 0.65
CA ASP A 80 -9.56 -22.61 -0.23
C ASP A 80 -10.87 -22.31 -0.99
N SER A 81 -11.82 -21.63 -0.36
CA SER A 81 -13.06 -21.19 -1.04
C SER A 81 -12.76 -20.12 -2.09
N ILE A 82 -11.98 -19.10 -1.71
CA ILE A 82 -11.62 -17.99 -2.62
C ILE A 82 -10.84 -18.52 -3.83
N ASP A 83 -9.86 -19.39 -3.62
CA ASP A 83 -9.08 -20.01 -4.71
C ASP A 83 -9.97 -20.76 -5.70
N LYS A 84 -11.01 -21.44 -5.20
CA LYS A 84 -11.99 -22.12 -6.04
C LYS A 84 -12.85 -21.12 -6.81
N GLU A 85 -13.38 -20.10 -6.16
CA GLU A 85 -14.21 -19.06 -6.77
C GLU A 85 -13.48 -18.28 -7.87
N LEU A 86 -12.16 -18.07 -7.74
CA LEU A 86 -11.35 -17.41 -8.76
C LEU A 86 -11.07 -18.29 -10.01
N LYS A 87 -11.31 -19.60 -9.91
CA LYS A 87 -11.06 -20.57 -11.00
C LYS A 87 -12.32 -20.95 -11.77
N ASP A 88 -13.50 -20.72 -11.19
CA ASP A 88 -14.82 -20.95 -11.81
C ASP A 88 -15.18 -19.81 -12.78
#